data_AF-A0A2G5VDQ2-F1
#
_entry.id   AF-A0A2G5VDQ2-F1
#
_cell.length_a   1.000
_cell.length_b   1.000
_cell.length_c   1.000
_cell.angle_alpha   90.00
_cell.angle_beta   90.00
_cell.angle_gamma   90.00
#
_symmetry.space_group_name_H-M   'P 1'
#
loop_
_entity.id
_entity.type
_entity.pdbx_description
1 polymer ?
#
loop_
_entity_poly.entity_id
_entity_poly.type
_entity_poly.pdbx_seq_one_letter_code
_entity_poly.pdbx_strand_id
1 'polypeptide(L)'
;MLFACIESLQTASTAILSTPVPAKGWSKKLDAHLFVVKHLLILREQTAPYRQNVLSSRSDALNTKDFSIDFSKFTNVLFDSNAKWFELSTNNTLLELITTVPIEMREHEGDSRRVLDQQLRAATFRLAHEASQLMIGALAEWIDQAEDERLQDGFDLKKNPKLAASVLKDLAAQAYRNVGTKFTEIRYAYTLYIGVPETEAILLSPVRKRVIDVFTRVNSFASKTYDEESRAVAALPNVQQLVLMLNK
;
A
#
# COMPACT_ATOMS: atom_id res chain seq x y z
N MET A 1 -5.20 14.49 -14.40
CA MET A 1 -4.16 15.12 -13.54
C MET A 1 -3.69 14.19 -12.42
N LEU A 2 -4.57 13.61 -11.58
CA LEU A 2 -4.18 12.71 -10.47
C LEU A 2 -3.31 11.51 -10.90
N PHE A 3 -3.65 10.85 -12.00
CA PHE A 3 -2.87 9.69 -12.51
C PHE A 3 -1.41 10.05 -12.81
N ALA A 4 -1.17 11.20 -13.44
CA ALA A 4 0.19 11.69 -13.71
C ALA A 4 0.95 12.00 -12.41
N CYS A 5 0.27 12.51 -11.37
CA CYS A 5 0.88 12.68 -10.05
C CYS A 5 1.27 11.33 -9.43
N ILE A 6 0.40 10.32 -9.50
CA ILE A 6 0.68 8.98 -8.98
C ILE A 6 1.86 8.34 -9.73
N GLU A 7 1.93 8.49 -11.06
CA GLU A 7 3.05 8.02 -11.87
C GLU A 7 4.36 8.74 -11.54
N SER A 8 4.29 10.06 -11.32
CA SER A 8 5.43 10.86 -10.85
C SER A 8 5.93 10.38 -9.48
N LEU A 9 5.03 10.03 -8.56
CA LEU A 9 5.40 9.44 -7.27
C LEU A 9 6.10 8.08 -7.42
N GLN A 10 5.69 7.24 -8.37
CA GLN A 10 6.39 5.99 -8.66
C GLN A 10 7.78 6.24 -9.24
N THR A 11 7.90 7.21 -10.14
CA THR A 11 9.19 7.62 -10.72
C THR A 11 10.14 8.12 -9.62
N ALA A 12 9.67 8.98 -8.73
CA ALA A 12 10.44 9.46 -7.59
C ALA A 12 10.85 8.32 -6.64
N SER A 13 9.94 7.36 -6.38
CA SER A 13 10.24 6.15 -5.61
C SER A 13 11.40 5.37 -6.23
N THR A 14 11.39 5.16 -7.56
CA THR A 14 12.49 4.48 -8.25
C THR A 14 13.81 5.26 -8.19
N ALA A 15 13.77 6.59 -8.23
CA ALA A 15 14.95 7.42 -8.07
C ALA A 15 15.56 7.29 -6.65
N ILE A 16 14.73 7.23 -5.60
CA ILE A 16 15.18 6.98 -4.22
C ILE A 16 15.90 5.62 -4.13
N LEU A 17 15.38 4.59 -4.82
CA LEU A 17 16.01 3.27 -4.87
C LEU A 17 17.37 3.28 -5.58
N SER A 18 17.55 4.14 -6.58
CA SER A 18 18.80 4.28 -7.33
C SER A 18 19.90 5.06 -6.58
N THR A 19 19.54 5.72 -5.47
CA THR A 19 20.47 6.48 -4.65
C THR A 19 21.39 5.54 -3.87
N PRO A 20 22.70 5.86 -3.70
CA PRO A 20 23.63 5.00 -2.97
C PRO A 20 23.14 4.64 -1.56
N VAL A 21 23.38 3.38 -1.18
CA VAL A 21 22.98 2.82 0.11
C VAL A 21 23.71 3.56 1.24
N PRO A 22 23.00 4.06 2.25
CA PRO A 22 23.62 4.81 3.34
C PRO A 22 24.43 3.85 4.20
N ALA A 23 25.60 4.29 4.65
CA ALA A 23 26.46 3.52 5.55
C ALA A 23 25.84 3.29 6.95
N LYS A 24 24.81 4.08 7.31
CA LYS A 24 24.09 4.02 8.58
C LYS A 24 22.62 4.38 8.37
N GLY A 25 21.71 3.58 8.92
CA GLY A 25 20.26 3.79 8.83
C GLY A 25 19.51 2.54 8.39
N TRP A 26 18.26 2.72 7.98
CA TRP A 26 17.40 1.66 7.47
C TRP A 26 17.50 1.51 5.94
N SER A 27 16.82 0.49 5.41
CA SER A 27 16.83 0.15 3.98
C SER A 27 16.28 1.27 3.10
N LYS A 28 16.92 1.54 1.96
CA LYS A 28 16.42 2.47 0.94
C LYS A 28 15.09 2.05 0.34
N LYS A 29 14.78 0.74 0.34
CA LYS A 29 13.46 0.25 -0.04
C LYS A 29 12.39 0.75 0.93
N LEU A 30 12.68 0.76 2.23
CA LEU A 30 11.77 1.29 3.24
C LEU A 30 11.54 2.79 3.04
N ASP A 31 12.59 3.56 2.76
CA ASP A 31 12.47 4.99 2.41
C ASP A 31 11.54 5.21 1.21
N ALA A 32 11.76 4.47 0.11
CA ALA A 32 10.96 4.61 -1.11
C ALA A 32 9.47 4.32 -0.85
N HIS A 33 9.16 3.27 -0.09
CA HIS A 33 7.77 2.94 0.27
C HIS A 33 7.15 3.96 1.23
N LEU A 34 7.88 4.42 2.25
CA LEU A 34 7.41 5.45 3.17
C LEU A 34 7.17 6.78 2.45
N PHE A 35 8.04 7.14 1.50
CA PHE A 35 7.85 8.30 0.63
C PHE A 35 6.53 8.19 -0.12
N VAL A 36 6.26 7.08 -0.82
CA VAL A 36 5.01 6.91 -1.58
C VAL A 36 3.80 6.97 -0.66
N VAL A 37 3.80 6.23 0.46
CA VAL A 37 2.67 6.21 1.39
C VAL A 37 2.40 7.60 1.97
N LYS A 38 3.43 8.34 2.39
CA LYS A 38 3.30 9.72 2.87
C LYS A 38 2.60 10.61 1.84
N HIS A 39 3.06 10.59 0.59
CA HIS A 39 2.52 11.46 -0.44
C HIS A 39 1.11 11.04 -0.88
N LEU A 40 0.79 9.74 -0.87
CA LEU A 40 -0.58 9.28 -1.11
C LEU A 40 -1.53 9.66 0.03
N LEU A 41 -1.08 9.66 1.29
CA LEU A 41 -1.87 10.16 2.42
C LEU A 41 -2.14 11.66 2.29
N ILE A 42 -1.13 12.45 1.90
CA ILE A 42 -1.28 13.88 1.63
C ILE A 42 -2.27 14.12 0.48
N LEU A 43 -2.12 13.42 -0.64
CA LEU A 43 -3.05 13.52 -1.77
C LEU A 43 -4.47 13.13 -1.35
N ARG A 44 -4.63 12.15 -0.45
CA ARG A 44 -5.94 11.71 0.03
C ARG A 44 -6.60 12.77 0.89
N GLU A 45 -5.83 13.47 1.72
CA GLU A 45 -6.34 14.60 2.49
C GLU A 45 -6.72 15.77 1.59
N GLN A 46 -5.91 16.07 0.57
CA GLN A 46 -6.15 17.16 -0.39
C GLN A 46 -7.31 16.90 -1.35
N THR A 47 -7.61 15.63 -1.65
CA THR A 47 -8.73 15.21 -2.51
C THR A 47 -10.00 14.91 -1.73
N ALA A 48 -9.94 14.88 -0.39
CA ALA A 48 -11.15 14.95 0.40
C ALA A 48 -11.73 16.36 0.26
N PRO A 49 -13.02 16.54 -0.08
CA PRO A 49 -13.63 17.85 0.01
C PRO A 49 -13.44 18.32 1.45
N TYR A 50 -12.74 19.45 1.63
CA TYR A 50 -12.38 19.99 2.94
C TYR A 50 -13.60 19.87 3.86
N ARG A 51 -13.50 19.03 4.90
CA ARG A 51 -14.53 18.93 5.94
C ARG A 51 -14.46 20.18 6.83
N GLN A 52 -14.63 21.37 6.25
CA GLN A 52 -15.07 22.61 6.88
C GLN A 52 -15.08 23.73 5.82
N ASN A 53 -16.25 24.05 5.28
CA ASN A 53 -16.68 25.45 5.16
C ASN A 53 -18.20 25.49 5.14
N VAL A 54 -18.76 25.38 6.34
CA VAL A 54 -20.19 25.65 6.60
C VAL A 54 -20.51 27.16 6.45
N LEU A 55 -19.55 28.06 6.23
CA LEU A 55 -19.77 29.51 6.36
C LEU A 55 -18.93 30.40 5.39
N SER A 56 -18.82 30.05 4.11
CA SER A 56 -18.32 30.96 3.07
C SER A 56 -19.32 30.98 1.92
N SER A 57 -20.40 31.75 2.01
CA SER A 57 -20.40 33.14 1.55
C SER A 57 -19.78 33.28 0.17
N ARG A 58 -20.68 33.42 -0.81
CA ARG A 58 -20.54 34.29 -1.99
C ARG A 58 -19.61 33.78 -3.12
N SER A 59 -20.29 33.27 -4.13
CA SER A 59 -20.10 33.56 -5.56
C SER A 59 -18.84 33.18 -6.35
N ASP A 60 -17.70 32.76 -5.78
CA ASP A 60 -16.48 32.68 -6.64
C ASP A 60 -15.61 31.40 -6.56
N ALA A 61 -16.11 30.31 -5.96
CA ALA A 61 -15.46 29.01 -6.13
C ALA A 61 -16.03 28.30 -7.36
N LEU A 62 -15.47 28.60 -8.54
CA LEU A 62 -15.64 27.78 -9.74
C LEU A 62 -15.05 26.40 -9.43
N ASN A 63 -15.87 25.51 -8.88
CA ASN A 63 -15.62 24.08 -8.96
C ASN A 63 -15.46 23.78 -10.46
N THR A 64 -14.24 23.53 -10.90
CA THR A 64 -13.94 23.06 -12.25
C THR A 64 -14.50 21.64 -12.36
N LYS A 65 -15.82 21.56 -12.48
CA LYS A 65 -16.53 20.35 -12.87
C LYS A 65 -16.19 20.18 -14.33
N ASP A 66 -15.33 19.22 -14.64
CA ASP A 66 -14.99 18.89 -16.01
C ASP A 66 -16.26 18.33 -16.68
N PHE A 67 -16.88 19.15 -17.53
CA PHE A 67 -18.07 18.78 -18.30
C PHE A 67 -17.64 18.05 -19.57
N SER A 68 -17.78 16.72 -19.61
CA SER A 68 -17.64 15.96 -20.85
C SER A 68 -19.00 15.86 -21.52
N ILE A 69 -19.18 16.55 -22.64
CA ILE A 69 -20.39 16.46 -23.46
C ILE A 69 -20.15 15.37 -24.53
N ASP A 70 -20.98 14.33 -24.56
CA ASP A 70 -20.90 13.28 -25.57
C ASP A 70 -21.67 13.67 -26.84
N PHE A 71 -20.93 14.11 -27.87
CA PHE A 71 -21.49 14.52 -29.16
C PHE A 71 -21.68 13.35 -30.15
N SER A 72 -21.34 12.11 -29.76
CA SER A 72 -21.33 10.95 -30.66
C SER A 72 -22.71 10.60 -31.25
N LYS A 73 -23.78 11.07 -30.61
CA LYS A 73 -25.17 10.82 -31.03
C LYS A 73 -25.79 11.95 -31.87
N PHE A 74 -25.10 13.08 -32.05
CA PHE A 74 -25.69 14.31 -32.61
C PHE A 74 -24.90 14.92 -33.78
N THR A 75 -24.17 14.07 -34.53
CA THR A 75 -23.41 14.47 -35.73
C THR A 75 -24.26 15.26 -36.73
N ASN A 76 -25.54 14.87 -36.92
CA ASN A 76 -26.43 15.53 -37.88
C ASN A 76 -26.69 17.01 -37.55
N VAL A 77 -26.71 17.41 -36.27
CA VAL A 77 -26.97 18.81 -35.86
C VAL A 77 -25.71 19.67 -36.01
N LEU A 78 -24.53 19.07 -35.78
CA LEU A 78 -23.25 19.79 -35.83
C LEU A 78 -22.76 20.06 -37.26
N PHE A 79 -23.10 19.19 -38.22
CA PHE A 79 -22.57 19.25 -39.59
C PHE A 79 -23.51 19.86 -40.64
N ASP A 80 -24.79 20.09 -40.33
CA ASP A 80 -25.78 20.49 -41.35
C ASP A 80 -25.83 21.98 -41.72
N SER A 81 -25.26 22.92 -40.94
CA SER A 81 -25.23 24.33 -41.38
C SER A 81 -24.35 25.26 -40.54
N ASN A 82 -23.14 25.56 -41.04
CA ASN A 82 -22.21 26.54 -40.45
C ASN A 82 -22.78 27.98 -40.35
N ALA A 83 -23.78 28.32 -41.16
CA ALA A 83 -24.35 29.68 -41.19
C ALA A 83 -25.35 29.96 -40.05
N LYS A 84 -25.97 28.93 -39.46
CA LYS A 84 -27.08 29.08 -38.50
C LYS A 84 -26.67 29.06 -37.02
N TRP A 85 -25.41 28.75 -36.74
CA TRP A 85 -24.86 28.68 -35.38
C TRP A 85 -24.97 30.00 -34.61
N PHE A 86 -24.86 31.13 -35.32
CA PHE A 86 -24.83 32.47 -34.71
C PHE A 86 -25.88 33.41 -35.31
N GLU A 87 -26.80 32.91 -36.13
CA GLU A 87 -27.94 33.73 -36.56
C GLU A 87 -28.80 34.07 -35.34
N LEU A 88 -29.00 35.36 -35.09
CA LEU A 88 -29.94 35.91 -34.10
C LEU A 88 -31.39 35.73 -34.58
N SER A 89 -31.76 34.51 -34.97
CA SER A 89 -33.12 34.12 -35.32
C SER A 89 -33.66 33.13 -34.28
N THR A 90 -34.98 32.97 -34.22
CA THR A 90 -35.66 32.11 -33.23
C THR A 90 -35.31 30.62 -33.39
N ASN A 91 -34.67 30.23 -34.50
CA ASN A 91 -34.23 28.86 -34.81
C ASN A 91 -32.71 28.75 -34.81
N ASN A 92 -32.06 29.21 -33.73
CA ASN A 92 -30.62 29.14 -33.59
C ASN A 92 -30.18 27.72 -33.22
N THR A 93 -29.34 27.10 -34.04
CA THR A 93 -28.90 25.72 -33.87
C THR A 93 -28.02 25.53 -32.63
N LEU A 94 -27.32 26.58 -32.16
CA LEU A 94 -26.57 26.55 -30.91
C LEU A 94 -27.54 26.54 -29.71
N LEU A 95 -28.62 27.32 -29.73
CA LEU A 95 -29.65 27.27 -28.69
C LEU A 95 -30.38 25.92 -28.67
N GLU A 96 -30.68 25.36 -29.84
CA GLU A 96 -31.25 24.02 -29.96
C GLU A 96 -30.27 22.96 -29.42
N LEU A 97 -28.97 23.07 -29.71
CA LEU A 97 -27.94 22.20 -29.15
C LEU A 97 -27.88 22.31 -27.61
N ILE A 98 -27.83 23.51 -27.04
CA ILE A 98 -27.76 23.70 -25.57
C ILE A 98 -29.02 23.21 -24.86
N THR A 99 -30.19 23.38 -25.47
CA THR A 99 -31.48 22.99 -24.88
C THR A 99 -31.85 21.52 -25.11
N THR A 100 -31.34 20.91 -26.18
CA THR A 100 -31.65 19.52 -26.56
C THR A 100 -30.61 18.53 -26.06
N VAL A 101 -29.36 18.95 -25.87
CA VAL A 101 -28.32 18.08 -25.30
C VAL A 101 -28.65 17.83 -23.82
N PRO A 102 -28.99 16.60 -23.43
CA PRO A 102 -29.00 16.26 -22.03
C PRO A 102 -27.55 16.32 -21.55
N ILE A 103 -27.22 17.31 -20.74
CA ILE A 103 -25.91 17.38 -20.07
C ILE A 103 -25.90 16.23 -19.07
N GLU A 104 -25.42 15.06 -19.51
CA GLU A 104 -25.17 13.94 -18.62
C GLU A 104 -24.05 14.33 -17.66
N MET A 105 -24.43 14.66 -16.42
CA MET A 105 -23.49 14.96 -15.34
C MET A 105 -22.80 13.65 -14.92
N ARG A 106 -21.60 13.40 -15.43
CA ARG A 106 -20.76 12.31 -14.95
C ARG A 106 -19.75 12.84 -13.93
N GLU A 107 -20.02 12.61 -12.64
CA GLU A 107 -19.09 12.97 -11.57
C GLU A 107 -17.79 12.16 -11.66
N HIS A 108 -16.69 12.82 -12.03
CA HIS A 108 -15.36 12.21 -12.12
C HIS A 108 -14.63 12.13 -10.76
N GLU A 109 -15.16 12.79 -9.71
CA GLU A 109 -14.60 12.83 -8.36
C GLU A 109 -14.68 11.48 -7.61
N GLY A 110 -15.74 10.70 -7.81
CA GLY A 110 -15.88 9.39 -7.17
C GLY A 110 -14.83 8.39 -7.63
N ASP A 111 -14.45 8.46 -8.91
CA ASP A 111 -13.47 7.54 -9.50
C ASP A 111 -12.03 7.89 -9.09
N SER A 112 -11.70 9.19 -9.04
CA SER A 112 -10.35 9.63 -8.65
C SER A 112 -10.00 9.26 -7.20
N ARG A 113 -10.94 9.44 -6.26
CA ARG A 113 -10.77 9.03 -4.87
C ARG A 113 -10.65 7.51 -4.72
N ARG A 114 -11.48 6.75 -5.45
CA ARG A 114 -11.42 5.29 -5.46
C ARG A 114 -10.07 4.78 -5.94
N VAL A 115 -9.54 5.34 -7.02
CA VAL A 115 -8.20 5.00 -7.53
C VAL A 115 -7.12 5.32 -6.50
N LEU A 116 -7.20 6.49 -5.86
CA LEU A 116 -6.24 6.89 -4.83
C LEU A 116 -6.26 5.95 -3.62
N ASP A 117 -7.44 5.62 -3.11
CA ASP A 117 -7.59 4.68 -1.98
C ASP A 117 -7.07 3.27 -2.36
N GLN A 118 -7.28 2.82 -3.60
CA GLN A 118 -6.74 1.56 -4.10
C GLN A 118 -5.21 1.58 -4.15
N GLN A 119 -4.61 2.66 -4.66
CA GLN A 119 -3.15 2.82 -4.71
C GLN A 119 -2.54 2.94 -3.32
N LEU A 120 -3.19 3.69 -2.42
CA LEU A 120 -2.77 3.79 -1.03
C LEU A 120 -2.80 2.43 -0.34
N ARG A 121 -3.89 1.65 -0.52
CA ARG A 121 -3.97 0.28 0.00
C ARG A 121 -2.84 -0.61 -0.54
N ALA A 122 -2.56 -0.56 -1.84
CA ALA A 122 -1.47 -1.34 -2.42
C ALA A 122 -0.09 -0.90 -1.87
N ALA A 123 0.13 0.40 -1.73
CA ALA A 123 1.38 0.96 -1.19
C ALA A 123 1.59 0.59 0.28
N THR A 124 0.55 0.63 1.11
CA THR A 124 0.65 0.23 2.53
C THR A 124 0.90 -1.27 2.68
N PHE A 125 0.34 -2.12 1.81
CA PHE A 125 0.69 -3.55 1.80
C PHE A 125 2.16 -3.80 1.43
N ARG A 126 2.68 -3.11 0.41
CA ARG A 126 4.11 -3.22 0.02
C ARG A 126 5.02 -2.71 1.14
N LEU A 127 4.68 -1.57 1.74
CA LEU A 127 5.41 -1.03 2.89
C LEU A 127 5.44 -2.03 4.04
N ALA A 128 4.29 -2.60 4.39
CA ALA A 128 4.20 -3.56 5.50
C ALA A 128 5.00 -4.84 5.21
N HIS A 129 4.96 -5.33 3.97
CA HIS A 129 5.76 -6.44 3.51
C HIS A 129 7.25 -6.13 3.68
N GLU A 130 7.76 -5.08 3.05
CA GLU A 130 9.18 -4.70 3.10
C GLU A 130 9.67 -4.46 4.53
N ALA A 131 8.90 -3.74 5.36
CA ALA A 131 9.24 -3.53 6.77
C ALA A 131 9.35 -4.86 7.54
N SER A 132 8.45 -5.81 7.29
CA SER A 132 8.52 -7.14 7.93
C SER A 132 9.71 -7.96 7.44
N GLN A 133 10.06 -7.89 6.15
CA GLN A 133 11.17 -8.64 5.55
C GLN A 133 12.52 -8.28 6.17
N LEU A 134 12.71 -7.02 6.58
CA LEU A 134 13.91 -6.59 7.30
C LEU A 134 14.12 -7.32 8.64
N MET A 135 13.05 -7.82 9.25
CA MET A 135 13.11 -8.53 10.53
C MET A 135 13.11 -10.04 10.35
N ILE A 136 12.19 -10.55 9.52
CA ILE A 136 11.83 -11.97 9.48
C ILE A 136 12.01 -12.61 8.11
N GLY A 137 12.66 -11.95 7.14
CA GLY A 137 12.63 -12.41 5.74
C GLY A 137 13.17 -13.83 5.53
N ALA A 138 14.36 -14.12 6.05
CA ALA A 138 14.93 -15.47 5.96
C ALA A 138 14.06 -16.54 6.66
N LEU A 139 13.41 -16.18 7.78
CA LEU A 139 12.53 -17.10 8.50
C LEU A 139 11.20 -17.32 7.74
N ALA A 140 10.68 -16.27 7.08
CA ALA A 140 9.49 -16.33 6.26
C ALA A 140 9.70 -17.21 5.02
N GLU A 141 10.81 -17.03 4.31
CA GLU A 141 11.17 -17.87 3.17
C GLU A 141 11.37 -19.34 3.59
N TRP A 142 12.00 -19.57 4.74
CA TRP A 142 12.20 -20.91 5.26
C TRP A 142 10.88 -21.60 5.59
N ILE A 143 9.92 -20.93 6.26
CA ILE A 143 8.65 -21.57 6.61
C ILE A 143 7.77 -21.83 5.39
N ASP A 144 7.82 -20.96 4.38
CA ASP A 144 7.10 -21.20 3.12
C ASP A 144 7.68 -22.44 2.40
N GLN A 145 9.01 -22.57 2.31
CA GLN A 145 9.66 -23.78 1.77
C GLN A 145 9.35 -25.03 2.61
N ALA A 146 9.35 -24.92 3.93
CA ALA A 146 9.09 -26.05 4.83
C ALA A 146 7.65 -26.56 4.71
N GLU A 147 6.68 -25.66 4.58
CA GLU A 147 5.28 -26.03 4.36
C GLU A 147 5.07 -26.65 2.97
N ASP A 148 5.72 -26.11 1.93
CA ASP A 148 5.68 -26.66 0.56
C ASP A 148 6.30 -28.06 0.47
N GLU A 149 7.45 -28.29 1.11
CA GLU A 149 8.09 -29.61 1.15
C GLU A 149 7.23 -30.62 1.91
N ARG A 150 6.53 -30.19 2.95
CA ARG A 150 5.62 -31.04 3.72
C ARG A 150 4.39 -31.48 2.93
N LEU A 151 3.95 -30.70 1.95
CA LEU A 151 2.84 -31.05 1.06
C LEU A 151 3.21 -32.12 0.02
N GLN A 152 4.50 -32.40 -0.18
CA GLN A 152 4.95 -33.40 -1.15
C GLN A 152 4.75 -34.84 -0.64
N ASP A 153 4.36 -35.75 -1.54
CA ASP A 153 4.22 -37.16 -1.24
C ASP A 153 5.58 -37.78 -0.86
N GLY A 154 5.64 -38.42 0.32
CA GLY A 154 6.87 -39.04 0.83
C GLY A 154 7.79 -38.12 1.64
N PHE A 155 7.26 -37.02 2.20
CA PHE A 155 7.97 -36.14 3.12
C PHE A 155 8.65 -36.91 4.26
N ASP A 156 9.98 -36.79 4.33
CA ASP A 156 10.80 -37.33 5.40
C ASP A 156 11.78 -36.26 5.86
N LEU A 157 11.59 -35.79 7.09
CA LEU A 157 12.40 -34.75 7.70
C LEU A 157 13.89 -35.10 7.70
N LYS A 158 14.25 -36.38 7.81
CA LYS A 158 15.65 -36.83 7.86
C LYS A 158 16.37 -36.65 6.52
N LYS A 159 15.63 -36.59 5.41
CA LYS A 159 16.18 -36.42 4.06
C LYS A 159 16.45 -34.95 3.72
N ASN A 160 15.87 -34.02 4.48
CA ASN A 160 15.94 -32.58 4.20
C ASN A 160 16.80 -31.89 5.27
N PRO A 161 18.14 -31.81 5.09
CA PRO A 161 19.03 -31.17 6.06
C PRO A 161 18.75 -29.67 6.23
N LYS A 162 18.07 -29.03 5.26
CA LYS A 162 17.62 -27.64 5.33
C LYS A 162 16.50 -27.42 6.34
N LEU A 163 15.74 -28.48 6.65
CA LEU A 163 14.68 -28.47 7.66
C LEU A 163 15.16 -29.00 9.01
N ALA A 164 16.48 -29.12 9.22
CA ALA A 164 17.00 -29.52 10.52
C ALA A 164 16.62 -28.52 11.62
N ALA A 165 16.33 -29.02 12.82
CA ALA A 165 15.95 -28.20 13.97
C ALA A 165 17.02 -27.16 14.36
N SER A 166 18.30 -27.44 14.11
CA SER A 166 19.41 -26.49 14.33
C SER A 166 19.33 -25.29 13.38
N VAL A 167 19.00 -25.50 12.11
CA VAL A 167 18.82 -24.42 11.12
C VAL A 167 17.64 -23.54 11.53
N LEU A 168 16.54 -24.16 11.97
CA LEU A 168 15.40 -23.41 12.47
C LEU A 168 15.74 -22.56 13.70
N LYS A 169 16.49 -23.12 14.64
CA LYS A 169 16.96 -22.40 15.83
C LYS A 169 17.71 -21.13 15.44
N ASP A 170 18.68 -21.26 14.54
CA ASP A 170 19.54 -20.16 14.13
C ASP A 170 18.75 -19.06 13.41
N LEU A 171 17.87 -19.45 12.48
CA LEU A 171 16.98 -18.52 11.78
C LEU A 171 16.00 -17.82 12.72
N ALA A 172 15.37 -18.57 13.65
CA ALA A 172 14.44 -18.01 14.62
C ALA A 172 15.14 -17.07 15.61
N ALA A 173 16.34 -17.42 16.07
CA ALA A 173 17.14 -16.58 16.96
C ALA A 173 17.61 -15.30 16.24
N GLN A 174 18.04 -15.40 14.99
CA GLN A 174 18.39 -14.24 14.17
C GLN A 174 17.18 -13.32 13.96
N ALA A 175 16.04 -13.88 13.56
CA ALA A 175 14.81 -13.12 13.37
C ALA A 175 14.36 -12.44 14.66
N TYR A 176 14.43 -13.13 15.81
CA TYR A 176 14.07 -12.56 17.11
C TYR A 176 14.96 -11.37 17.50
N ARG A 177 16.29 -11.48 17.29
CA ARG A 177 17.23 -10.38 17.49
C ARG A 177 16.98 -9.21 16.53
N ASN A 178 16.67 -9.51 15.27
CA ASN A 178 16.33 -8.50 14.28
C ASN A 178 15.03 -7.77 14.66
N VAL A 179 14.02 -8.46 15.17
CA VAL A 179 12.81 -7.81 15.68
C VAL A 179 13.15 -6.82 16.80
N GLY A 180 13.99 -7.18 17.77
CA GLY A 180 14.39 -6.24 18.82
C GLY A 180 15.16 -5.00 18.33
N THR A 181 16.02 -5.17 17.34
CA THR A 181 16.92 -4.10 16.84
C THR A 181 16.29 -3.30 15.69
N LYS A 182 15.88 -3.97 14.61
CA LYS A 182 15.33 -3.36 13.39
C LYS A 182 13.95 -2.77 13.58
N PHE A 183 13.12 -3.29 14.49
CA PHE A 183 11.82 -2.68 14.74
C PHE A 183 11.96 -1.24 15.24
N THR A 184 12.94 -0.97 16.10
CA THR A 184 13.23 0.39 16.58
C THR A 184 13.64 1.32 15.43
N GLU A 185 14.49 0.85 14.52
CA GLU A 185 14.87 1.60 13.30
C GLU A 185 13.65 1.88 12.41
N ILE A 186 12.79 0.89 12.20
CA ILE A 186 11.56 1.01 11.40
C ILE A 186 10.62 2.02 12.05
N ARG A 187 10.40 1.95 13.36
CA ARG A 187 9.56 2.92 14.09
C ARG A 187 10.08 4.34 13.92
N TYR A 188 11.39 4.54 14.05
CA TYR A 188 11.99 5.84 13.84
C TYR A 188 11.79 6.36 12.40
N ALA A 189 11.91 5.48 11.39
CA ALA A 189 11.61 5.83 10.00
C ALA A 189 10.14 6.25 9.82
N TYR A 190 9.21 5.51 10.43
CA TYR A 190 7.79 5.87 10.41
C TYR A 190 7.53 7.25 11.05
N THR A 191 8.14 7.52 12.20
CA THR A 191 8.05 8.82 12.86
C THR A 191 8.66 9.95 12.02
N LEU A 192 9.75 9.69 11.29
CA LEU A 192 10.36 10.68 10.41
C LEU A 192 9.48 11.03 9.20
N TYR A 193 8.85 10.03 8.58
CA TYR A 193 8.06 10.26 7.36
C TYR A 193 6.61 10.65 7.65
N ILE A 194 5.96 9.99 8.61
CA ILE A 194 4.53 10.14 8.92
C ILE A 194 4.34 11.16 10.05
N GLY A 195 5.03 11.02 11.18
CA GLY A 195 5.04 11.97 12.30
C GLY A 195 3.73 12.07 13.09
N VAL A 196 2.75 11.21 12.80
CA VAL A 196 1.44 11.19 13.47
C VAL A 196 1.26 9.83 14.17
N PRO A 197 1.32 9.77 15.51
CA PRO A 197 1.35 8.50 16.26
C PRO A 197 0.20 7.55 15.96
N GLU A 198 -1.02 8.08 15.78
CA GLU A 198 -2.20 7.27 15.48
C GLU A 198 -2.12 6.63 14.09
N THR A 199 -1.69 7.41 13.09
CA THR A 199 -1.51 6.90 11.72
C THR A 199 -0.35 5.90 11.66
N GLU A 200 0.75 6.15 12.39
CA GLU A 200 1.86 5.21 12.53
C GLU A 200 1.40 3.88 13.14
N ALA A 201 0.59 3.91 14.19
CA ALA A 201 0.04 2.70 14.80
C ALA A 201 -0.82 1.90 13.82
N ILE A 202 -1.66 2.56 13.03
CA ILE A 202 -2.47 1.92 11.98
C ILE A 202 -1.58 1.29 10.91
N LEU A 203 -0.56 2.00 10.42
CA LEU A 203 0.35 1.50 9.38
C LEU A 203 1.29 0.39 9.88
N LEU A 204 1.65 0.38 11.17
CA LEU A 204 2.50 -0.64 11.79
C LEU A 204 1.70 -1.90 12.19
N SER A 205 0.38 -1.81 12.36
CA SER A 205 -0.45 -2.95 12.74
C SER A 205 -0.29 -4.17 11.81
N PRO A 206 -0.36 -4.02 10.46
CA PRO A 206 -0.06 -5.10 9.53
C PRO A 206 1.37 -5.67 9.63
N VAL A 207 2.36 -4.83 9.96
CA VAL A 207 3.76 -5.26 10.16
C VAL A 207 3.86 -6.18 11.38
N ARG A 208 3.29 -5.75 12.52
CA ARG A 208 3.29 -6.55 13.75
C ARG A 208 2.57 -7.87 13.54
N LYS A 209 1.40 -7.83 12.90
CA LYS A 209 0.62 -9.02 12.59
C LYS A 209 1.43 -10.02 11.75
N ARG A 210 2.06 -9.56 10.67
CA ARG A 210 2.87 -10.44 9.80
C ARG A 210 4.05 -11.07 10.52
N VAL A 211 4.74 -10.33 11.39
CA VAL A 211 5.84 -10.86 12.21
C VAL A 211 5.31 -11.96 13.14
N ILE A 212 4.22 -11.70 13.86
CA ILE A 212 3.57 -12.66 14.76
C ILE A 212 3.10 -13.91 14.01
N ASP A 213 2.48 -13.74 12.84
CA ASP A 213 1.95 -14.82 12.02
C ASP A 213 3.06 -15.79 11.58
N VAL A 214 4.22 -15.28 11.17
CA VAL A 214 5.37 -16.13 10.76
C VAL A 214 5.91 -16.94 11.95
N PHE A 215 6.13 -16.33 13.11
CA PHE A 215 6.55 -17.08 14.31
C PHE A 215 5.49 -18.10 14.76
N THR A 216 4.21 -17.80 14.56
CA THR A 216 3.11 -18.73 14.87
C THR A 216 3.11 -19.92 13.91
N ARG A 217 3.29 -19.70 12.59
CA ARG A 217 3.43 -20.76 11.59
C ARG A 217 4.63 -21.66 11.89
N VAL A 218 5.79 -21.06 12.20
CA VAL A 218 7.01 -21.79 12.58
C VAL A 218 6.79 -22.66 13.82
N ASN A 219 6.17 -22.12 14.87
CA ASN A 219 5.84 -22.88 16.08
C ASN A 219 4.86 -24.03 15.79
N SER A 220 3.87 -23.81 14.92
CA SER A 220 2.92 -24.85 14.49
C SER A 220 3.61 -25.94 13.69
N PHE A 221 4.51 -25.57 12.78
CA PHE A 221 5.29 -26.50 11.96
C PHE A 221 6.19 -27.37 12.84
N ALA A 222 6.95 -26.77 13.76
CA ALA A 222 7.82 -27.50 14.68
C ALA A 222 7.02 -28.45 15.58
N SER A 223 5.88 -28.01 16.12
CA SER A 223 5.03 -28.87 16.97
C SER A 223 4.48 -30.09 16.23
N LYS A 224 4.24 -29.98 14.93
CA LYS A 224 3.66 -31.07 14.11
C LYS A 224 4.71 -32.01 13.53
N THR A 225 5.96 -31.56 13.38
CA THR A 225 6.97 -32.23 12.54
C THR A 225 8.16 -32.72 13.36
N TYR A 226 8.49 -32.04 14.46
CA TYR A 226 9.63 -32.38 15.31
C TYR A 226 9.20 -33.21 16.53
N ASP A 227 10.02 -34.20 16.82
CA ASP A 227 10.05 -34.94 18.09
C ASP A 227 10.49 -34.03 19.25
N GLU A 228 10.38 -34.54 20.49
CA GLU A 228 10.61 -33.73 21.69
C GLU A 228 12.07 -33.25 21.80
N GLU A 229 13.05 -34.06 21.37
CA GLU A 229 14.47 -33.69 21.37
C GLU A 229 14.76 -32.61 20.33
N SER A 230 14.28 -32.79 19.09
CA SER A 230 14.42 -31.77 18.04
C SER A 230 13.69 -30.47 18.39
N ARG A 231 12.57 -30.53 19.13
CA ARG A 231 11.86 -29.34 19.62
C ARG A 231 12.67 -28.59 20.68
N ALA A 232 13.32 -29.32 21.60
CA ALA A 232 14.22 -28.74 22.58
C ALA A 232 15.44 -28.07 21.90
N VAL A 233 15.96 -28.67 20.82
CA VAL A 233 17.04 -28.08 20.01
C VAL A 233 16.59 -26.80 19.32
N ALA A 234 15.40 -26.80 18.70
CA ALA A 234 14.86 -25.64 17.99
C ALA A 234 14.68 -24.40 18.90
N ALA A 235 14.38 -24.61 20.19
CA ALA A 235 14.32 -23.58 21.23
C ALA A 235 13.60 -22.29 20.78
N LEU A 236 12.40 -22.45 20.21
CA LEU A 236 11.68 -21.37 19.55
C LEU A 236 11.23 -20.28 20.55
N PRO A 237 11.29 -18.99 20.17
CA PRO A 237 10.85 -17.90 21.04
C PRO A 237 9.34 -17.93 21.30
N ASN A 238 8.94 -17.51 22.50
CA ASN A 238 7.54 -17.37 22.85
C ASN A 238 6.91 -16.16 22.13
N VAL A 239 5.79 -16.41 21.44
CA VAL A 239 5.01 -15.38 20.72
C VAL A 239 4.55 -14.25 21.63
N GLN A 240 4.25 -14.50 22.91
CA GLN A 240 3.86 -13.45 23.86
C GLN A 240 4.99 -12.44 24.11
N GLN A 241 6.23 -12.92 24.22
CA GLN A 241 7.40 -12.05 24.38
C GLN A 241 7.62 -11.21 23.12
N LEU A 242 7.40 -11.81 21.95
CA LEU A 242 7.46 -11.11 20.67
C LEU A 242 6.42 -9.99 20.57
N VAL A 243 5.17 -10.24 20.97
CA VAL A 243 4.10 -9.23 21.02
C VAL A 243 4.49 -8.08 21.94
N LEU A 244 5.04 -8.38 23.12
CA LEU A 244 5.50 -7.36 24.05
C LEU A 244 6.62 -6.50 23.44
N MET A 245 7.57 -7.10 22.73
CA MET A 245 8.63 -6.36 22.05
C MET A 245 8.10 -5.46 20.93
N LEU A 246 7.11 -5.91 20.17
CA LEU A 246 6.51 -5.13 19.08
C LEU A 246 5.55 -4.03 19.55
N ASN A 247 5.12 -4.09 20.82
CA ASN A 247 4.24 -3.09 21.42
C ASN A 247 4.99 -2.07 22.29
N LYS A 248 6.29 -2.27 22.53
CA LYS A 248 7.17 -1.23 23.06
C LYS A 248 7.36 -0.12 22.01
#